data_AF-A0A327Z735-F1
#
_entry.id   AF-A0A327Z735-F1
#
_cell.length_a   1.000
_cell.length_b   1.000
_cell.length_c   1.000
_cell.angle_alpha   90.00
_cell.angle_beta   90.00
_cell.angle_gamma   90.00
#
_symmetry.space_group_name_H-M   'P 1'
#
loop_
_entity.id
_entity.type
_entity.pdbx_description
1 polymer ?
#
loop_
_entity_poly.entity_id
_entity_poly.type
_entity_poly.pdbx_seq_one_letter_code
_entity_poly.pdbx_strand_id
1 'polypeptide(L)'
;MSGSTVASMPEGLLSEGVWFRVDEAVTAASVRRAAERLATELGMPQRRISDLSIVAAEAAGNLVKHADEGVMLVRAVRMADQAGVEILAIDRGPGIADIDRAIGDGHSTAGTLGIGLGAILRQASRWDMHSLPGKGTILAVQVWPEATPPEAWVAGLTRPLAGEQVSGDAYAVREEGDRRQVLVSDGLGHGGLAAAASQEAVRTFLSGTFTGPTGAVEALHRALGHTRGAALAVAELDTRAGVVRYAGLGNISGTVLAPDGTRRGMVSMPGIAGHQRRQVREYDYPLVPGSVVLMHTDGVVDRWTAADYPGLLTRSPAVIAATVLRDAGTRRDDAGVLVARSS
;
A
#
# COMPACT_ATOMS: atom_id res chain seq x y z
N MET A 1 -25.24 -9.28 -30.89
CA MET A 1 -25.40 -8.89 -29.48
C MET A 1 -24.59 -9.86 -28.64
N SER A 2 -23.32 -9.55 -28.42
CA SER A 2 -22.39 -10.35 -27.62
C SER A 2 -22.47 -9.89 -26.17
N GLY A 3 -23.12 -10.68 -25.33
CA GLY A 3 -23.08 -10.51 -23.87
C GLY A 3 -21.69 -10.86 -23.37
N SER A 4 -20.95 -9.86 -22.88
CA SER A 4 -19.73 -10.07 -22.10
C SER A 4 -20.14 -10.49 -20.70
N THR A 5 -19.95 -11.77 -20.40
CA THR A 5 -20.09 -12.30 -19.05
C THR A 5 -18.80 -11.97 -18.30
N VAL A 6 -18.76 -10.80 -17.66
CA VAL A 6 -17.73 -10.49 -16.67
C VAL A 6 -17.95 -11.44 -15.50
N ALA A 7 -17.07 -12.42 -15.34
CA ALA A 7 -17.12 -13.35 -14.21
C ALA A 7 -16.87 -12.56 -12.92
N SER A 8 -17.93 -12.36 -12.14
CA SER A 8 -17.87 -11.84 -10.78
C SER A 8 -17.18 -12.87 -9.89
N MET A 9 -15.93 -12.60 -9.51
CA MET A 9 -15.18 -13.38 -8.52
C MET A 9 -15.26 -12.70 -7.15
N PRO A 10 -15.26 -13.43 -6.02
CA PRO A 10 -15.54 -12.87 -4.71
C PRO A 10 -14.51 -11.83 -4.25
N GLU A 11 -15.02 -10.70 -3.79
CA GLU A 11 -14.39 -9.39 -3.64
C GLU A 11 -13.58 -9.19 -2.33
N GLY A 12 -13.14 -10.26 -1.65
CA GLY A 12 -12.84 -10.15 -0.20
C GLY A 12 -11.46 -10.57 0.35
N LEU A 13 -10.64 -11.34 -0.37
CA LEU A 13 -9.50 -12.03 0.28
C LEU A 13 -8.17 -12.00 -0.50
N LEU A 14 -8.09 -11.33 -1.66
CA LEU A 14 -6.89 -11.33 -2.53
C LEU A 14 -6.37 -9.94 -2.92
N SER A 15 -6.90 -8.86 -2.33
CA SER A 15 -6.35 -7.50 -2.51
C SER A 15 -5.21 -7.18 -1.52
N GLU A 16 -5.24 -7.75 -0.31
CA GLU A 16 -4.31 -7.41 0.78
C GLU A 16 -2.94 -8.09 0.65
N GLY A 17 -2.84 -9.13 -0.17
CA GLY A 17 -1.61 -9.88 -0.40
C GLY A 17 -1.22 -10.81 0.74
N VAL A 18 -0.06 -11.46 0.60
CA VAL A 18 0.50 -12.38 1.58
C VAL A 18 1.85 -11.87 2.06
N TRP A 19 1.97 -11.71 3.37
CA TRP A 19 3.21 -11.32 4.04
C TRP A 19 4.06 -12.55 4.38
N PHE A 20 5.37 -12.42 4.16
CA PHE A 20 6.37 -13.43 4.49
C PHE A 20 7.46 -12.80 5.34
N ARG A 21 7.83 -13.45 6.44
CA ARG A 21 9.06 -13.13 7.18
C ARG A 21 10.21 -13.95 6.61
N VAL A 22 11.19 -13.27 6.02
CA VAL A 22 12.24 -13.89 5.22
C VAL A 22 13.55 -13.91 6.00
N ASP A 23 13.65 -14.88 6.92
CA ASP A 23 14.86 -15.07 7.75
C ASP A 23 15.77 -16.19 7.21
N GLU A 24 15.20 -17.12 6.43
CA GLU A 24 15.92 -18.32 5.95
C GLU A 24 15.65 -18.57 4.46
N ALA A 25 16.58 -19.28 3.82
CA ALA A 25 16.47 -19.68 2.41
C ALA A 25 15.21 -20.51 2.11
N VAL A 26 14.67 -21.24 3.10
CA VAL A 26 13.42 -22.01 2.94
C VAL A 26 12.23 -21.08 2.66
N THR A 27 12.19 -19.90 3.27
CA THR A 27 11.12 -18.92 3.02
C THR A 27 11.17 -18.39 1.59
N ALA A 28 12.35 -18.22 1.01
CA ALA A 28 12.49 -17.75 -0.38
C ALA A 28 11.72 -18.66 -1.37
N ALA A 29 11.77 -19.98 -1.16
CA ALA A 29 11.00 -20.92 -1.98
C ALA A 29 9.48 -20.78 -1.77
N SER A 30 9.02 -20.45 -0.56
CA SER A 30 7.60 -20.21 -0.27
C SER A 30 7.09 -18.92 -0.90
N VAL A 31 7.86 -17.83 -0.83
CA VAL A 31 7.55 -16.56 -1.50
C VAL A 31 7.41 -16.78 -3.00
N ARG A 32 8.39 -17.45 -3.62
CA ARG A 32 8.38 -17.76 -5.06
C ARG A 32 7.14 -18.56 -5.47
N ARG A 33 6.83 -19.64 -4.74
CA ARG A 33 5.61 -20.43 -5.01
C ARG A 33 4.34 -19.61 -4.87
N ALA A 34 4.26 -18.71 -3.89
CA ALA A 34 3.10 -17.86 -3.71
C ALA A 34 2.93 -16.86 -4.87
N ALA A 35 4.03 -16.26 -5.33
CA ALA A 35 4.04 -15.36 -6.48
C ALA A 35 3.65 -16.08 -7.78
N GLU A 36 4.20 -17.27 -8.04
CA GLU A 36 3.85 -18.09 -9.21
C GLU A 36 2.38 -18.52 -9.20
N ARG A 37 1.85 -18.97 -8.05
CA ARG A 37 0.44 -19.31 -7.91
C ARG A 37 -0.46 -18.11 -8.20
N LEU A 38 -0.18 -16.97 -7.58
CA LEU A 38 -0.94 -15.75 -7.80
C LEU A 38 -0.91 -15.34 -9.26
N ALA A 39 0.26 -15.33 -9.91
CA ALA A 39 0.37 -14.99 -11.33
C ALA A 39 -0.40 -15.97 -12.23
N THR A 40 -0.43 -17.26 -11.88
CA THR A 40 -1.22 -18.28 -12.59
C THR A 40 -2.72 -18.02 -12.43
N GLU A 41 -3.18 -17.72 -11.22
CA GLU A 41 -4.58 -17.37 -10.91
C GLU A 41 -5.02 -16.09 -11.64
N LEU A 42 -4.10 -15.15 -11.84
CA LEU A 42 -4.31 -13.93 -12.63
C LEU A 42 -4.27 -14.17 -14.15
N GLY A 43 -3.98 -15.39 -14.61
CA GLY A 43 -3.90 -15.73 -16.04
C GLY A 43 -2.68 -15.14 -16.76
N MET A 44 -1.60 -14.83 -16.04
CA MET A 44 -0.39 -14.25 -16.63
C MET A 44 0.32 -15.24 -17.58
N PRO A 45 0.95 -14.77 -18.67
CA PRO A 45 1.72 -15.63 -19.57
C PRO A 45 2.87 -16.37 -18.87
N GLN A 46 3.12 -17.62 -19.23
CA GLN A 46 4.19 -18.46 -18.64
C GLN A 46 5.56 -17.77 -18.59
N ARG A 47 5.91 -17.01 -19.62
CA ARG A 47 7.15 -16.22 -19.64
C ARG A 47 7.21 -15.23 -18.46
N ARG A 48 6.13 -14.50 -18.20
CA ARG A 48 6.06 -13.51 -17.11
C ARG A 48 6.00 -14.17 -15.73
N ILE A 49 5.43 -15.37 -15.63
CA ILE A 49 5.49 -16.20 -14.42
C ILE A 49 6.96 -16.58 -14.12
N SER A 50 7.72 -17.00 -15.13
CA SER A 50 9.16 -17.28 -14.98
C SER A 50 9.96 -16.04 -14.60
N ASP A 51 9.66 -14.88 -15.20
CA ASP A 51 10.29 -13.61 -14.84
C ASP A 51 10.02 -13.26 -13.36
N LEU A 52 8.77 -13.38 -12.91
CA LEU A 52 8.36 -13.16 -11.52
C LEU A 52 9.04 -14.14 -10.55
N SER A 53 9.23 -15.40 -10.97
CA SER A 53 9.92 -16.42 -10.18
C SER A 53 11.37 -16.02 -9.88
N ILE A 54 12.08 -15.46 -10.87
CA ILE A 54 13.43 -14.92 -10.70
C ILE A 54 13.41 -13.72 -9.75
N VAL A 55 12.49 -12.76 -9.98
CA VAL A 55 12.34 -11.58 -9.11
C VAL A 55 12.15 -11.98 -7.65
N ALA A 56 11.23 -12.92 -7.38
CA ALA A 56 10.94 -13.40 -6.04
C ALA A 56 12.15 -14.08 -5.39
N ALA A 57 12.86 -14.93 -6.13
CA ALA A 57 14.02 -15.66 -5.62
C ALA A 57 15.19 -14.73 -5.29
N GLU A 58 15.51 -13.79 -6.18
CA GLU A 58 16.60 -12.84 -5.97
C GLU A 58 16.27 -11.83 -4.86
N ALA A 59 15.04 -11.30 -4.82
CA ALA A 59 14.63 -10.37 -3.76
C ALA A 59 14.66 -11.05 -2.38
N ALA A 60 14.14 -12.28 -2.25
CA ALA A 60 14.21 -13.03 -1.02
C ALA A 60 15.66 -13.39 -0.65
N GLY A 61 16.49 -13.77 -1.63
CA GLY A 61 17.91 -14.06 -1.42
C GLY A 61 18.68 -12.84 -0.91
N ASN A 62 18.35 -11.64 -1.40
CA ASN A 62 18.95 -10.40 -0.90
C ASN A 62 18.58 -10.13 0.56
N LEU A 63 17.32 -10.37 0.95
CA LEU A 63 16.92 -10.25 2.36
C LEU A 63 17.70 -11.22 3.24
N VAL A 64 17.79 -12.50 2.88
CA VAL A 64 18.54 -13.51 3.68
C VAL A 64 20.02 -13.14 3.84
N LYS A 65 20.64 -12.54 2.81
CA LYS A 65 22.08 -12.21 2.82
C LYS A 65 22.41 -10.90 3.53
N HIS A 66 21.49 -9.94 3.53
CA HIS A 66 21.83 -8.54 3.86
C HIS A 66 20.92 -7.90 4.91
N ALA A 67 19.72 -8.42 5.15
CA ALA A 67 18.80 -7.84 6.13
C ALA A 67 19.10 -8.35 7.55
N ASP A 68 18.98 -7.49 8.56
CA ASP A 68 18.89 -7.95 9.96
C ASP A 68 17.47 -8.47 10.27
N GLU A 69 16.46 -7.79 9.70
CA GLU A 69 15.08 -8.25 9.64
C GLU A 69 14.51 -7.96 8.26
N GLY A 70 13.97 -8.97 7.58
CA GLY A 70 13.43 -8.87 6.22
C GLY A 70 12.01 -9.40 6.12
N VAL A 71 11.12 -8.66 5.47
CA VAL A 71 9.78 -9.12 5.12
C VAL A 71 9.49 -8.89 3.64
N MET A 72 8.64 -9.74 3.07
CA MET A 72 8.13 -9.58 1.71
C MET A 72 6.61 -9.58 1.69
N LEU A 73 6.01 -8.69 0.91
CA LEU A 73 4.61 -8.74 0.53
C LEU A 73 4.51 -9.17 -0.93
N VAL A 74 3.65 -10.17 -1.20
CA VAL A 74 3.25 -10.56 -2.55
C VAL A 74 1.77 -10.28 -2.71
N ARG A 75 1.38 -9.43 -3.67
CA ARG A 75 -0.03 -9.06 -3.88
C ARG A 75 -0.38 -8.85 -5.35
N ALA A 76 -1.68 -8.87 -5.64
CA ALA A 76 -2.18 -8.47 -6.95
C ALA A 76 -2.23 -6.94 -7.04
N VAL A 77 -1.87 -6.40 -8.20
CA VAL A 77 -2.14 -5.02 -8.59
C VAL A 77 -3.02 -5.04 -9.83
N ARG A 78 -4.01 -4.15 -9.91
CA ARG A 78 -5.07 -4.21 -10.92
C ARG A 78 -5.24 -2.88 -11.64
N MET A 79 -5.44 -2.99 -12.94
CA MET A 79 -6.02 -1.96 -13.79
C MET A 79 -7.41 -2.44 -14.26
N ALA A 80 -8.13 -1.60 -14.99
CA ALA A 80 -9.46 -1.95 -15.50
C ALA A 80 -9.46 -3.20 -16.42
N ASP A 81 -8.38 -3.44 -17.14
CA ASP A 81 -8.27 -4.44 -18.22
C ASP A 81 -7.22 -5.53 -17.97
N GLN A 82 -6.30 -5.32 -17.04
CA GLN A 82 -5.24 -6.29 -16.72
C GLN A 82 -4.90 -6.32 -15.22
N ALA A 83 -4.21 -7.37 -14.80
CA ALA A 83 -3.69 -7.52 -13.45
C ALA A 83 -2.26 -8.03 -13.47
N GLY A 84 -1.43 -7.47 -12.60
CA GLY A 84 -0.04 -7.88 -12.39
C GLY A 84 0.18 -8.35 -10.96
N VAL A 85 1.41 -8.78 -10.68
CA VAL A 85 1.87 -9.10 -9.34
C VAL A 85 2.87 -8.06 -8.88
N GLU A 86 2.68 -7.56 -7.66
CA GLU A 86 3.64 -6.72 -6.96
C GLU A 86 4.33 -7.51 -5.86
N ILE A 87 5.65 -7.34 -5.78
CA ILE A 87 6.51 -7.79 -4.70
C ILE A 87 7.09 -6.56 -4.03
N LEU A 88 6.84 -6.39 -2.73
CA LEU A 88 7.56 -5.44 -1.88
C LEU A 88 8.53 -6.20 -1.01
N ALA A 89 9.82 -5.93 -1.13
CA ALA A 89 10.85 -6.39 -0.19
C ALA A 89 11.22 -5.23 0.74
N ILE A 90 11.14 -5.49 2.05
CA ILE A 90 11.27 -4.49 3.10
C ILE A 90 12.27 -5.02 4.12
N ASP A 91 13.38 -4.31 4.31
CA ASP A 91 14.37 -4.67 5.32
C ASP A 91 14.78 -3.53 6.25
N ARG A 92 15.31 -3.95 7.40
CA ARG A 92 16.10 -3.16 8.34
C ARG A 92 17.55 -3.67 8.34
N GLY A 93 18.24 -3.59 7.21
CA GLY A 93 19.66 -3.92 7.10
C GLY A 93 20.56 -2.68 7.05
N PRO A 94 21.82 -2.84 6.60
CA PRO A 94 22.79 -1.75 6.50
C PRO A 94 22.42 -0.71 5.43
N GLY A 95 21.47 -1.02 4.53
CA GLY A 95 21.12 -0.19 3.39
C GLY A 95 22.19 -0.20 2.29
N ILE A 96 21.89 0.47 1.18
CA ILE A 96 22.72 0.59 -0.02
C ILE A 96 23.09 2.06 -0.16
N ALA A 97 24.38 2.37 -0.06
CA ALA A 97 24.86 3.76 -0.10
C ALA A 97 24.80 4.38 -1.51
N ASP A 98 25.10 3.58 -2.54
CA ASP A 98 25.09 4.00 -3.94
C ASP A 98 24.28 2.98 -4.75
N ILE A 99 23.02 3.35 -5.00
CA ILE A 99 22.05 2.50 -5.71
C ILE A 99 22.47 2.33 -7.18
N ASP A 100 22.89 3.41 -7.84
CA ASP A 100 23.26 3.38 -9.26
C ASP A 100 24.45 2.47 -9.49
N ARG A 101 25.45 2.54 -8.61
CA ARG A 101 26.58 1.61 -8.63
C ARG A 101 26.17 0.17 -8.34
N ALA A 102 25.29 -0.07 -7.36
CA ALA A 102 24.80 -1.42 -7.07
C ALA A 102 24.08 -2.06 -8.28
N ILE A 103 23.35 -1.25 -9.04
CA ILE A 103 22.70 -1.66 -10.29
C ILE A 103 23.74 -1.88 -11.41
N GLY A 104 24.70 -0.97 -11.54
CA GLY A 104 25.77 -1.02 -12.56
C GLY A 104 26.71 -2.21 -12.39
N ASP A 105 27.14 -2.51 -11.17
CA ASP A 105 27.96 -3.68 -10.84
C ASP A 105 27.23 -4.99 -11.20
N GLY A 106 25.89 -4.98 -11.19
CA GLY A 106 25.04 -6.10 -11.66
C GLY A 106 24.95 -6.32 -13.16
N HIS A 107 25.53 -5.42 -13.96
CA HIS A 107 25.73 -5.58 -15.40
C HIS A 107 27.12 -6.16 -15.73
N SER A 108 28.06 -6.14 -14.78
CA SER A 108 29.40 -6.68 -14.94
C SER A 108 29.45 -8.12 -14.43
N THR A 109 29.90 -9.06 -15.27
CA THR A 109 29.94 -10.52 -14.99
C THR A 109 31.01 -10.96 -13.97
N ALA A 110 31.51 -10.05 -13.12
CA ALA A 110 32.59 -10.31 -12.17
C ALA A 110 32.25 -9.77 -10.77
N GLY A 111 31.39 -10.48 -10.02
CA GLY A 111 31.17 -10.25 -8.59
C GLY A 111 29.73 -10.49 -8.14
N THR A 112 29.55 -11.31 -7.10
CA THR A 112 28.25 -11.80 -6.58
C THR A 112 27.35 -10.75 -5.91
N LEU A 113 27.79 -9.49 -5.81
CA LEU A 113 27.07 -8.41 -5.10
C LEU A 113 26.06 -7.64 -5.97
N GLY A 114 26.17 -7.69 -7.30
CA GLY A 114 25.27 -6.93 -8.21
C GLY A 114 24.30 -7.79 -9.04
N ILE A 115 24.57 -9.08 -9.22
CA ILE A 115 23.86 -9.93 -10.19
C ILE A 115 22.36 -10.04 -9.86
N GLY A 116 22.03 -10.19 -8.57
CA GLY A 116 20.64 -10.38 -8.12
C GLY A 116 19.76 -9.17 -8.36
N LEU A 117 20.23 -7.96 -8.01
CA LEU A 117 19.48 -6.73 -8.27
C LEU A 117 19.36 -6.49 -9.79
N GLY A 118 20.45 -6.64 -10.54
CA GLY A 118 20.42 -6.52 -12.00
C GLY A 118 19.46 -7.51 -12.66
N ALA A 119 19.34 -8.74 -12.15
CA ALA A 119 18.34 -9.69 -12.61
C ALA A 119 16.92 -9.13 -12.37
N ILE A 120 16.57 -8.82 -11.12
CA ILE A 120 15.26 -8.26 -10.75
C ILE A 120 14.83 -7.14 -11.72
N LEU A 121 15.71 -6.16 -11.95
CA LEU A 121 15.39 -5.00 -12.77
C LEU A 121 15.16 -5.34 -14.25
N ARG A 122 15.85 -6.35 -14.80
CA ARG A 122 15.65 -6.83 -16.18
C ARG A 122 14.33 -7.57 -16.38
N GLN A 123 13.77 -8.16 -15.32
CA GLN A 123 12.51 -8.91 -15.37
C GLN A 123 11.30 -8.03 -15.03
N ALA A 124 11.51 -6.98 -14.25
CA ALA A 124 10.48 -6.04 -13.80
C ALA A 124 9.79 -5.32 -14.97
N SER A 125 8.46 -5.19 -14.88
CA SER A 125 7.70 -4.23 -15.70
C SER A 125 7.86 -2.81 -15.17
N ARG A 126 7.91 -2.67 -13.83
CA ARG A 126 8.10 -1.42 -13.09
C ARG A 126 8.82 -1.75 -11.79
N TRP A 127 9.68 -0.85 -11.34
CA TRP A 127 10.30 -0.95 -10.04
C TRP A 127 10.58 0.45 -9.47
N ASP A 128 10.67 0.53 -8.16
CA ASP A 128 11.18 1.69 -7.44
C ASP A 128 11.87 1.21 -6.15
N MET A 129 12.82 2.00 -5.67
CA MET A 129 13.63 1.63 -4.52
C MET A 129 14.00 2.85 -3.70
N HIS A 130 13.97 2.69 -2.38
CA HIS A 130 14.54 3.65 -1.44
C HIS A 130 15.43 2.90 -0.46
N SER A 131 16.67 3.37 -0.31
CA SER A 131 17.63 2.79 0.61
C SER A 131 18.44 3.91 1.24
N LEU A 132 18.71 3.77 2.54
CA LEU A 132 19.56 4.71 3.27
C LEU A 132 20.53 3.92 4.17
N PRO A 133 21.81 4.32 4.24
CA PRO A 133 22.77 3.70 5.15
C PRO A 133 22.26 3.66 6.60
N GLY A 134 22.28 2.47 7.19
CA GLY A 134 21.83 2.21 8.56
C GLY A 134 20.31 2.23 8.78
N LYS A 135 19.51 2.37 7.71
CA LYS A 135 18.03 2.37 7.78
C LYS A 135 17.40 1.20 7.03
N GLY A 136 18.17 0.46 6.23
CA GLY A 136 17.71 -0.64 5.39
C GLY A 136 17.17 -0.19 4.03
N THR A 137 16.59 -1.14 3.28
CA THR A 137 16.11 -0.96 1.91
C THR A 137 14.63 -1.31 1.77
N ILE A 138 13.94 -0.56 0.91
CA ILE A 138 12.60 -0.86 0.41
C ILE A 138 12.71 -1.00 -1.10
N LEU A 139 12.34 -2.16 -1.63
CA LEU A 139 12.29 -2.43 -3.07
C LEU A 139 10.87 -2.83 -3.45
N ALA A 140 10.26 -2.06 -4.35
CA ALA A 140 8.97 -2.36 -4.95
C ALA A 140 9.17 -2.81 -6.40
N VAL A 141 8.60 -3.96 -6.75
CA VAL A 141 8.71 -4.52 -8.11
C VAL A 141 7.35 -5.01 -8.57
N GLN A 142 6.95 -4.63 -9.77
CA GLN A 142 5.75 -5.13 -10.43
C GLN A 142 6.11 -5.90 -11.69
N VAL A 143 5.41 -7.00 -11.91
CA VAL A 143 5.46 -7.80 -13.15
C VAL A 143 4.05 -7.84 -13.72
N TRP A 144 3.87 -7.28 -14.91
CA TRP A 144 2.61 -7.25 -15.65
C TRP A 144 2.61 -8.27 -16.79
N PRO A 145 1.45 -8.80 -17.20
CA PRO A 145 1.33 -9.76 -18.30
C PRO A 145 1.70 -9.17 -19.66
N GLU A 146 1.38 -7.89 -19.87
CA GLU A 146 1.57 -7.17 -21.14
C GLU A 146 2.29 -5.82 -20.91
N ALA A 147 1.76 -4.75 -21.49
CA ALA A 147 2.31 -3.40 -21.35
C ALA A 147 2.24 -2.92 -19.90
N THR A 148 3.34 -2.34 -19.42
CA THR A 148 3.39 -1.72 -18.09
C THR A 148 2.38 -0.57 -18.02
N PRO A 149 1.38 -0.62 -17.13
CA PRO A 149 0.43 0.47 -16.93
C PRO A 149 1.10 1.74 -16.40
N PRO A 150 0.45 2.92 -16.48
CA PRO A 150 0.90 4.11 -15.78
C PRO A 150 1.10 3.86 -14.28
N GLU A 151 1.95 4.69 -13.65
CA GLU A 151 2.14 4.58 -12.21
C GLU A 151 0.86 4.95 -11.47
N ALA A 152 0.51 4.16 -10.45
CA ALA A 152 -0.62 4.47 -9.60
C ALA A 152 -0.32 5.74 -8.78
N TRP A 153 -1.26 6.68 -8.75
CA TRP A 153 -1.14 7.88 -7.92
C TRP A 153 -1.31 7.57 -6.42
N VAL A 154 -1.73 6.35 -6.06
CA VAL A 154 -2.01 5.93 -4.70
C VAL A 154 -1.60 4.48 -4.47
N ALA A 155 -1.12 4.18 -3.28
CA ALA A 155 -0.93 2.83 -2.77
C ALA A 155 -1.26 2.78 -1.28
N GLY A 156 -1.85 1.68 -0.85
CA GLY A 156 -2.01 1.38 0.58
C GLY A 156 -1.33 0.07 0.94
N LEU A 157 -1.07 -0.14 2.24
CA LEU A 157 -0.56 -1.36 2.82
C LEU A 157 -1.26 -1.60 4.15
N THR A 158 -1.67 -2.83 4.39
CA THR A 158 -2.15 -3.30 5.69
C THR A 158 -1.31 -4.47 6.13
N ARG A 159 -1.03 -4.53 7.44
CA ARG A 159 -0.32 -5.65 8.06
C ARG A 159 -1.14 -6.11 9.26
N PRO A 160 -1.54 -7.39 9.29
CA PRO A 160 -2.27 -7.92 10.43
C PRO A 160 -1.42 -7.91 11.70
N LEU A 161 -2.09 -7.81 12.84
CA LEU A 161 -1.54 -8.07 14.16
C LEU A 161 -0.84 -9.43 14.18
N ALA A 162 0.29 -9.52 14.88
CA ALA A 162 1.04 -10.76 14.98
C ALA A 162 0.18 -11.91 15.54
N GLY A 163 0.00 -12.97 14.74
CA GLY A 163 -0.83 -14.13 15.07
C GLY A 163 -2.22 -14.11 14.42
N GLU A 164 -2.65 -12.98 13.87
CA GLU A 164 -3.87 -12.88 13.06
C GLU A 164 -3.59 -13.19 11.59
N GLN A 165 -4.59 -13.73 10.90
CA GLN A 165 -4.52 -14.03 9.47
C GLN A 165 -5.05 -12.89 8.60
N VAL A 166 -5.86 -12.01 9.18
CA VAL A 166 -6.54 -10.91 8.49
C VAL A 166 -6.39 -9.64 9.31
N SER A 167 -6.23 -8.53 8.62
CA SER A 167 -6.09 -7.20 9.23
C SER A 167 -7.47 -6.63 9.56
N GLY A 168 -7.63 -6.03 10.74
CA GLY A 168 -8.75 -5.15 11.07
C GLY A 168 -8.73 -3.83 10.30
N ASP A 169 -7.55 -3.42 9.81
CA ASP A 169 -7.37 -2.25 8.97
C ASP A 169 -7.65 -2.55 7.50
N ALA A 170 -8.26 -1.60 6.79
CA ALA A 170 -8.45 -1.65 5.35
C ALA A 170 -8.31 -0.26 4.71
N TYR A 171 -8.12 -0.25 3.39
CA TYR A 171 -8.18 0.95 2.59
C TYR A 171 -8.94 0.70 1.29
N ALA A 172 -9.44 1.77 0.68
CA ALA A 172 -10.03 1.71 -0.66
C ALA A 172 -9.66 2.95 -1.47
N VAL A 173 -9.64 2.77 -2.78
CA VAL A 173 -9.40 3.84 -3.76
C VAL A 173 -10.56 3.86 -4.71
N ARG A 174 -11.05 5.05 -5.03
CA ARG A 174 -12.11 5.25 -6.00
C ARG A 174 -11.76 6.38 -6.96
N GLU A 175 -11.87 6.09 -8.24
CA GLU A 175 -11.77 7.07 -9.31
C GLU A 175 -13.10 7.11 -10.06
N GLU A 176 -13.78 8.26 -10.01
CA GLU A 176 -15.03 8.49 -10.73
C GLU A 176 -14.89 9.76 -11.57
N GLY A 177 -14.65 9.59 -12.87
CA GLY A 177 -14.27 10.70 -13.75
C GLY A 177 -12.96 11.34 -13.28
N ASP A 178 -12.99 12.63 -12.99
CA ASP A 178 -11.84 13.38 -12.47
C ASP A 178 -11.70 13.31 -10.93
N ARG A 179 -12.66 12.67 -10.24
CA ARG A 179 -12.66 12.62 -8.77
C ARG A 179 -11.80 11.47 -8.28
N ARG A 180 -10.78 11.81 -7.50
CA ARG A 180 -9.87 10.88 -6.83
C ARG A 180 -10.17 10.84 -5.34
N GLN A 181 -10.62 9.70 -4.85
CA GLN A 181 -11.01 9.52 -3.46
C GLN A 181 -10.34 8.31 -2.85
N VAL A 182 -9.99 8.43 -1.57
CA VAL A 182 -9.39 7.35 -0.79
C VAL A 182 -10.11 7.21 0.54
N LEU A 183 -10.18 5.98 1.03
CA LEU A 183 -10.69 5.60 2.34
C LEU A 183 -9.58 4.88 3.10
N VAL A 184 -9.46 5.17 4.39
CA VAL A 184 -8.78 4.31 5.38
C VAL A 184 -9.78 3.99 6.48
N SER A 185 -9.82 2.73 6.92
CA SER A 185 -10.71 2.19 7.95
C SER A 185 -9.93 1.30 8.89
N ASP A 186 -10.24 1.40 10.18
CA ASP A 186 -9.74 0.60 11.30
C ASP A 186 -10.97 0.04 12.03
N GLY A 187 -11.19 -1.26 11.90
CA GLY A 187 -12.34 -1.96 12.47
C GLY A 187 -12.12 -2.24 13.95
N LEU A 188 -13.14 -2.06 14.79
CA LEU A 188 -12.94 -2.15 16.24
C LEU A 188 -12.46 -3.55 16.71
N GLY A 189 -11.26 -3.56 17.31
CA GLY A 189 -10.59 -4.75 17.80
C GLY A 189 -9.60 -5.30 16.77
N HIS A 190 -9.39 -6.61 16.75
CA HIS A 190 -8.53 -7.28 15.77
C HIS A 190 -9.19 -8.56 15.23
N GLY A 191 -8.59 -9.13 14.19
CA GLY A 191 -9.01 -10.39 13.58
C GLY A 191 -10.32 -10.28 12.80
N GLY A 192 -10.99 -11.41 12.58
CA GLY A 192 -12.06 -11.53 11.59
C GLY A 192 -13.25 -10.58 11.76
N LEU A 193 -13.61 -10.20 12.99
CA LEU A 193 -14.73 -9.27 13.24
C LEU A 193 -14.37 -7.80 12.97
N ALA A 194 -13.12 -7.41 13.26
CA ALA A 194 -12.61 -6.10 12.88
C ALA A 194 -12.50 -6.00 11.36
N ALA A 195 -11.90 -7.03 10.74
CA ALA A 195 -11.78 -7.15 9.29
C ALA A 195 -13.15 -7.05 8.59
N ALA A 196 -14.18 -7.73 9.11
CA ALA A 196 -15.52 -7.66 8.55
C ALA A 196 -16.12 -6.24 8.57
N ALA A 197 -15.88 -5.46 9.64
CA ALA A 197 -16.34 -4.08 9.73
C ALA A 197 -15.63 -3.20 8.67
N SER A 198 -14.30 -3.29 8.59
CA SER A 198 -13.54 -2.53 7.59
C SER A 198 -13.85 -2.94 6.15
N GLN A 199 -14.09 -4.22 5.88
CA GLN A 199 -14.50 -4.70 4.55
C GLN A 199 -15.89 -4.19 4.16
N GLU A 200 -16.84 -4.11 5.10
CA GLU A 200 -18.15 -3.50 4.84
C GLU A 200 -18.02 -2.00 4.52
N ALA A 201 -17.08 -1.30 5.19
CA ALA A 201 -16.77 0.08 4.86
C ALA A 201 -16.21 0.20 3.43
N VAL A 202 -15.23 -0.64 3.07
CA VAL A 202 -14.65 -0.71 1.71
C VAL A 202 -15.73 -0.95 0.66
N ARG A 203 -16.59 -1.96 0.86
CA ARG A 203 -17.68 -2.30 -0.08
C ARG A 203 -18.64 -1.12 -0.26
N THR A 204 -19.06 -0.50 0.84
CA THR A 204 -19.98 0.65 0.81
C THR A 204 -19.34 1.85 0.10
N PHE A 205 -18.05 2.09 0.32
CA PHE A 205 -17.32 3.17 -0.33
C PHE A 205 -17.15 2.94 -1.83
N LEU A 206 -16.82 1.72 -2.25
CA LEU A 206 -16.62 1.40 -3.67
C LEU A 206 -17.94 1.43 -4.46
N SER A 207 -19.04 0.97 -3.87
CA SER A 207 -20.36 0.87 -4.54
C SER A 207 -21.25 2.10 -4.37
N GLY A 208 -20.98 2.97 -3.41
CA GLY A 208 -21.83 4.11 -3.09
C GLY A 208 -21.69 5.29 -4.05
N THR A 209 -22.66 6.20 -4.05
CA THR A 209 -22.56 7.50 -4.74
C THR A 209 -22.68 8.62 -3.72
N PHE A 210 -21.72 9.54 -3.70
CA PHE A 210 -21.71 10.65 -2.73
C PHE A 210 -20.99 11.88 -3.26
N THR A 211 -21.47 13.06 -2.85
CA THR A 211 -21.04 14.36 -3.37
C THR A 211 -19.70 14.84 -2.79
N GLY A 212 -19.16 14.17 -1.76
CA GLY A 212 -17.87 14.51 -1.14
C GLY A 212 -17.55 13.63 0.07
N PRO A 213 -16.40 13.86 0.74
CA PRO A 213 -15.98 13.11 1.93
C PRO A 213 -17.02 13.04 3.05
N THR A 214 -17.73 14.13 3.35
CA THR A 214 -18.78 14.12 4.39
C THR A 214 -19.90 13.13 4.06
N GLY A 215 -20.41 13.19 2.84
CA GLY A 215 -21.47 12.27 2.38
C GLY A 215 -21.00 10.81 2.38
N ALA A 216 -19.73 10.57 2.05
CA ALA A 216 -19.10 9.25 2.14
C ALA A 216 -19.14 8.73 3.58
N VAL A 217 -18.59 9.50 4.53
CA VAL A 217 -18.54 9.12 5.95
C VAL A 217 -19.94 8.90 6.53
N GLU A 218 -20.93 9.68 6.13
CA GLU A 218 -22.33 9.49 6.55
C GLU A 218 -22.97 8.21 5.98
N ALA A 219 -22.63 7.83 4.75
CA ALA A 219 -23.06 6.56 4.17
C ALA A 219 -22.40 5.38 4.88
N LEU A 220 -21.07 5.45 5.09
CA LEU A 220 -20.30 4.44 5.82
C LEU A 220 -20.81 4.25 7.25
N HIS A 221 -21.08 5.35 7.95
CA HIS A 221 -21.63 5.30 9.31
C HIS A 221 -22.95 4.53 9.38
N ARG A 222 -23.85 4.72 8.40
CA ARG A 222 -25.12 3.99 8.35
C ARG A 222 -24.91 2.51 8.03
N ALA A 223 -24.04 2.20 7.06
CA ALA A 223 -23.76 0.82 6.65
C ALA A 223 -23.16 0.00 7.81
N LEU A 224 -22.25 0.58 8.58
CA LEU A 224 -21.56 -0.09 9.67
C LEU A 224 -22.39 -0.33 10.93
N GLY A 225 -23.66 0.12 10.99
CA GLY A 225 -24.50 0.04 12.19
C GLY A 225 -24.76 -1.37 12.73
N HIS A 226 -24.56 -2.39 11.90
CA HIS A 226 -24.73 -3.81 12.26
C HIS A 226 -23.39 -4.54 12.53
N THR A 227 -22.27 -3.82 12.49
CA THR A 227 -20.91 -4.37 12.69
C THR A 227 -20.39 -3.99 14.09
N ARG A 228 -19.10 -4.23 14.36
CA ARG A 228 -18.41 -3.66 15.54
C ARG A 228 -18.15 -2.16 15.44
N GLY A 229 -18.41 -1.59 14.27
CA GLY A 229 -18.02 -0.23 13.92
C GLY A 229 -16.55 -0.13 13.52
N ALA A 230 -16.18 1.06 13.07
CA ALA A 230 -14.82 1.38 12.66
C ALA A 230 -14.49 2.85 12.95
N ALA A 231 -13.22 3.15 13.17
CA ALA A 231 -12.68 4.46 12.87
C ALA A 231 -12.38 4.54 11.38
N LEU A 232 -12.71 5.65 10.73
CA LEU A 232 -12.51 5.78 9.29
C LEU A 232 -12.31 7.23 8.87
N ALA A 233 -11.66 7.43 7.73
CA ALA A 233 -11.56 8.73 7.10
C ALA A 233 -11.55 8.63 5.58
N VAL A 234 -12.12 9.65 4.96
CA VAL A 234 -12.17 9.81 3.51
C VAL A 234 -11.46 11.09 3.12
N ALA A 235 -10.58 11.00 2.13
CA ALA A 235 -9.95 12.14 1.48
C ALA A 235 -10.33 12.17 0.00
N GLU A 236 -10.67 13.35 -0.51
CA GLU A 236 -10.84 13.62 -1.93
C GLU A 236 -9.74 14.59 -2.38
N LEU A 237 -8.93 14.17 -3.36
CA LEU A 237 -7.85 14.97 -3.92
C LEU A 237 -8.35 15.69 -5.17
N ASP A 238 -8.58 17.00 -5.05
CA ASP A 238 -8.95 17.88 -6.15
C ASP A 238 -7.71 18.62 -6.65
N THR A 239 -7.00 17.97 -7.58
CA THR A 239 -5.74 18.47 -8.13
C THR A 239 -5.92 19.71 -8.99
N ARG A 240 -7.14 19.94 -9.52
CA ARG A 240 -7.47 21.15 -10.28
C ARG A 240 -7.70 22.34 -9.38
N ALA A 241 -8.43 22.15 -8.28
CA ALA A 241 -8.64 23.19 -7.27
C ALA A 241 -7.43 23.38 -6.35
N GLY A 242 -6.47 22.44 -6.35
CA GLY A 242 -5.30 22.48 -5.50
C GLY A 242 -5.63 22.26 -4.03
N VAL A 243 -6.62 21.40 -3.74
CA VAL A 243 -7.06 21.09 -2.37
C VAL A 243 -7.27 19.59 -2.13
N VAL A 244 -7.08 19.16 -0.88
CA VAL A 244 -7.63 17.90 -0.35
C VAL A 244 -8.82 18.24 0.51
N ARG A 245 -9.98 17.66 0.21
CA ARG A 245 -11.16 17.68 1.09
C ARG A 245 -11.10 16.45 1.98
N TYR A 246 -11.26 16.62 3.28
CA TYR A 246 -11.09 15.53 4.25
C TYR A 246 -12.22 15.50 5.27
N ALA A 247 -12.75 14.30 5.52
CA ALA A 247 -13.66 14.03 6.62
C ALA A 247 -13.24 12.74 7.32
N GLY A 248 -12.97 12.82 8.63
CA GLY A 248 -12.59 11.68 9.47
C GLY A 248 -13.50 11.52 10.68
N LEU A 249 -13.72 10.28 11.09
CA LEU A 249 -14.46 9.89 12.29
C LEU A 249 -13.66 8.81 13.04
N GLY A 250 -13.10 9.16 14.19
CA GLY A 250 -12.24 8.30 14.99
C GLY A 250 -10.79 8.77 15.06
N ASN A 251 -9.87 7.82 15.12
CA ASN A 251 -8.43 7.97 15.33
C ASN A 251 -7.60 7.87 14.04
N ILE A 252 -8.22 7.77 12.84
CA ILE A 252 -7.47 7.79 11.58
C ILE A 252 -6.73 9.11 11.46
N SER A 253 -5.42 9.00 11.27
CA SER A 253 -4.53 10.14 11.09
C SER A 253 -4.40 10.46 9.61
N GLY A 254 -4.55 11.74 9.26
CA GLY A 254 -4.33 12.24 7.91
C GLY A 254 -3.29 13.36 7.93
N THR A 255 -2.42 13.43 6.93
CA THR A 255 -1.40 14.46 6.80
C THR A 255 -1.16 14.79 5.33
N VAL A 256 -1.07 16.08 4.99
CA VAL A 256 -0.53 16.55 3.71
C VAL A 256 0.93 16.93 3.92
N LEU A 257 1.82 16.38 3.10
CA LEU A 257 3.25 16.63 3.05
C LEU A 257 3.57 17.36 1.75
N ALA A 258 3.96 18.62 1.85
CA ALA A 258 4.38 19.40 0.69
C ALA A 258 5.85 19.09 0.31
N PRO A 259 6.26 19.35 -0.94
CA PRO A 259 7.64 19.09 -1.39
C PRO A 259 8.72 19.85 -0.61
N ASP A 260 8.38 20.99 -0.01
CA ASP A 260 9.27 21.80 0.81
C ASP A 260 9.46 21.25 2.25
N GLY A 261 8.81 20.12 2.56
CA GLY A 261 8.81 19.50 3.89
C GLY A 261 7.73 20.02 4.82
N THR A 262 6.90 20.98 4.39
CA THR A 262 5.77 21.46 5.18
C THR A 262 4.79 20.33 5.44
N ARG A 263 4.50 20.12 6.73
CA ARG A 263 3.59 19.09 7.21
C ARG A 263 2.31 19.72 7.74
N ARG A 264 1.14 19.26 7.25
CA ARG A 264 -0.17 19.72 7.72
C ARG A 264 -1.06 18.54 8.09
N GLY A 265 -1.35 18.40 9.39
CA GLY A 265 -2.29 17.40 9.88
C GLY A 265 -3.73 17.70 9.46
N MET A 266 -4.46 16.67 9.07
CA MET A 266 -5.88 16.71 8.74
C MET A 266 -6.70 16.24 9.94
N VAL A 267 -7.78 16.97 10.24
CA VAL A 267 -8.55 16.79 11.47
C VAL A 267 -9.62 15.71 11.32
N SER A 268 -9.55 14.68 12.16
CA SER A 268 -10.60 13.70 12.39
C SER A 268 -11.46 14.08 13.60
N MET A 269 -12.77 13.89 13.48
CA MET A 269 -13.71 14.12 14.58
C MET A 269 -13.78 12.87 15.47
N PRO A 270 -13.91 13.00 16.81
CA PRO A 270 -14.04 11.84 17.68
C PRO A 270 -15.38 11.11 17.44
N GLY A 271 -15.34 9.78 17.39
CA GLY A 271 -16.51 8.92 17.27
C GLY A 271 -16.17 7.57 16.65
N ILE A 272 -17.19 6.73 16.50
CA ILE A 272 -17.08 5.38 15.91
C ILE A 272 -18.18 5.24 14.88
N ALA A 273 -17.82 5.00 13.62
CA ALA A 273 -18.78 4.73 12.56
C ALA A 273 -19.62 3.49 12.90
N GLY A 274 -20.93 3.53 12.69
CA GLY A 274 -21.87 2.48 13.10
C GLY A 274 -22.49 2.64 14.50
N HIS A 275 -21.86 3.38 15.42
CA HIS A 275 -22.35 3.46 16.81
C HIS A 275 -22.46 4.88 17.36
N GLN A 276 -21.36 5.63 17.39
CA GLN A 276 -21.31 6.95 18.01
C GLN A 276 -21.13 8.01 16.93
N ARG A 277 -22.23 8.66 16.56
CA ARG A 277 -22.23 9.76 15.61
C ARG A 277 -22.14 11.11 16.32
N ARG A 278 -21.01 11.80 16.16
CA ARG A 278 -20.97 13.27 16.29
C ARG A 278 -21.15 13.90 14.91
N GLN A 279 -21.30 15.23 14.86
CA GLN A 279 -21.36 15.97 13.59
C GLN A 279 -20.11 15.64 12.75
N VAL A 280 -20.31 15.06 11.57
CA VAL A 280 -19.24 14.88 10.57
C VAL A 280 -18.92 16.25 9.99
N ARG A 281 -17.62 16.56 9.86
CA ARG A 281 -17.15 17.83 9.32
C ARG A 281 -16.14 17.58 8.22
N GLU A 282 -16.26 18.36 7.17
CA GLU A 282 -15.27 18.46 6.09
C GLU A 282 -14.33 19.62 6.36
N TYR A 283 -13.08 19.45 5.98
CA TYR A 283 -12.08 20.52 5.97
C TYR A 283 -11.25 20.45 4.69
N ASP A 284 -10.89 21.61 4.17
CA ASP A 284 -10.05 21.76 2.99
C ASP A 284 -8.61 22.06 3.39
N TYR A 285 -7.67 21.38 2.74
CA TYR A 285 -6.24 21.53 2.96
C TYR A 285 -5.55 21.85 1.63
N PRO A 286 -4.61 22.80 1.57
CA PRO A 286 -3.85 23.07 0.36
C PRO A 286 -3.12 21.83 -0.16
N LEU A 287 -3.22 21.57 -1.45
CA LEU A 287 -2.56 20.49 -2.17
C LEU A 287 -1.76 21.08 -3.34
N VAL A 288 -0.50 21.44 -3.07
CA VAL A 288 0.40 21.94 -4.10
C VAL A 288 0.93 20.77 -4.96
N PRO A 289 1.31 21.00 -6.23
CA PRO A 289 1.90 19.95 -7.07
C PRO A 289 3.10 19.26 -6.40
N GLY A 290 3.18 17.94 -6.52
CA GLY A 290 4.18 17.10 -5.84
C GLY A 290 3.88 16.79 -4.37
N SER A 291 2.74 17.25 -3.82
CA SER A 291 2.35 16.91 -2.46
C SER A 291 1.97 15.44 -2.31
N VAL A 292 2.25 14.91 -1.12
CA VAL A 292 1.88 13.57 -0.70
C VAL A 292 0.81 13.66 0.39
N VAL A 293 -0.31 12.97 0.19
CA VAL A 293 -1.33 12.74 1.21
C VAL A 293 -1.04 11.39 1.86
N LEU A 294 -0.72 11.42 3.16
CA LEU A 294 -0.51 10.23 3.97
C LEU A 294 -1.71 10.06 4.91
N MET A 295 -2.29 8.88 4.94
CA MET A 295 -3.30 8.48 5.92
C MET A 295 -2.87 7.17 6.57
N HIS A 296 -3.12 7.01 7.86
CA HIS A 296 -2.80 5.77 8.56
C HIS A 296 -3.71 5.53 9.77
N THR A 297 -3.79 4.26 10.17
CA THR A 297 -4.46 3.81 11.40
C THR A 297 -3.55 4.05 12.61
N ASP A 298 -4.06 3.84 13.82
CA ASP A 298 -3.29 4.07 15.06
C ASP A 298 -2.23 3.01 15.33
N GLY A 299 -2.30 1.88 14.65
CA GLY A 299 -1.22 0.90 14.52
C GLY A 299 0.05 1.44 13.88
N VAL A 300 0.05 2.67 13.36
CA VAL A 300 1.21 3.39 12.85
C VAL A 300 1.45 4.64 13.69
N VAL A 301 2.61 4.73 14.33
CA VAL A 301 2.91 5.86 15.21
C VAL A 301 3.17 7.14 14.42
N ASP A 302 2.51 8.22 14.82
CA ASP A 302 2.64 9.52 14.17
C ASP A 302 3.90 10.29 14.62
N ARG A 303 5.07 9.65 14.52
CA ARG A 303 6.36 10.23 14.95
C ARG A 303 7.39 10.32 13.83
N TRP A 304 7.15 9.71 12.68
CA TRP A 304 8.09 9.77 11.57
C TRP A 304 8.08 11.17 10.90
N THR A 305 9.23 11.60 10.36
CA THR A 305 9.35 12.84 9.58
C THR A 305 10.02 12.55 8.25
N ALA A 306 9.56 13.22 7.19
CA ALA A 306 10.18 13.11 5.86
C ALA A 306 11.66 13.53 5.86
N ALA A 307 12.07 14.40 6.81
CA ALA A 307 13.45 14.81 6.98
C ALA A 307 14.39 13.65 7.34
N ASP A 308 13.90 12.62 8.03
CA ASP A 308 14.68 11.42 8.37
C ASP A 308 14.94 10.52 7.16
N TYR A 309 14.20 10.76 6.06
CA TYR A 309 14.25 9.95 4.84
C TYR A 309 14.42 10.85 3.60
N PRO A 310 15.62 11.41 3.37
CA PRO A 310 15.89 12.23 2.19
C PRO A 310 15.49 11.51 0.89
N GLY A 311 14.81 12.25 0.00
CA GLY A 311 14.36 11.75 -1.30
C GLY A 311 13.21 10.73 -1.24
N LEU A 312 12.61 10.48 -0.07
CA LEU A 312 11.48 9.55 0.05
C LEU A 312 10.22 10.08 -0.64
N LEU A 313 9.89 11.36 -0.48
CA LEU A 313 8.65 11.94 -1.03
C LEU A 313 8.63 12.00 -2.58
N THR A 314 9.77 11.79 -3.23
CA THR A 314 9.85 11.71 -4.70
C THR A 314 9.60 10.29 -5.22
N ARG A 315 9.49 9.30 -4.32
CA ARG A 315 9.29 7.88 -4.65
C ARG A 315 7.84 7.59 -4.96
N SER A 316 7.61 6.37 -5.43
CA SER A 316 6.28 5.81 -5.64
C SER A 316 5.50 5.75 -4.32
N PRO A 317 4.17 5.88 -4.37
CA PRO A 317 3.33 5.74 -3.18
C PRO A 317 3.58 4.44 -2.41
N ALA A 318 3.86 3.34 -3.12
CA ALA A 318 4.14 2.03 -2.50
C ALA A 318 5.42 2.04 -1.66
N VAL A 319 6.50 2.64 -2.17
CA VAL A 319 7.77 2.76 -1.45
C VAL A 319 7.63 3.67 -0.23
N ILE A 320 6.88 4.77 -0.35
CA ILE A 320 6.59 5.66 0.79
C ILE A 320 5.80 4.89 1.86
N ALA A 321 4.70 4.23 1.47
CA ALA A 321 3.85 3.47 2.40
C ALA A 321 4.64 2.36 3.10
N ALA A 322 5.47 1.62 2.37
CA ALA A 322 6.31 0.56 2.91
C ALA A 322 7.37 1.09 3.89
N THR A 323 7.97 2.25 3.61
CA THR A 323 8.93 2.91 4.51
C THR A 323 8.25 3.32 5.82
N VAL A 324 7.08 3.96 5.74
CA VAL A 324 6.31 4.37 6.92
C VAL A 324 5.87 3.14 7.73
N LEU A 325 5.35 2.10 7.07
CA LEU A 325 4.91 0.89 7.74
C LEU A 325 6.07 0.12 8.41
N ARG A 326 7.26 0.12 7.80
CA ARG A 326 8.47 -0.47 8.39
C ARG A 326 8.81 0.25 9.68
N ASP A 327 8.93 1.57 9.64
CA ASP A 327 9.57 2.35 10.70
C ASP A 327 8.61 2.88 11.77
N ALA A 328 7.35 3.10 11.42
CA ALA A 328 6.30 3.58 12.31
C ALA A 328 5.21 2.55 12.60
N GLY A 329 5.09 1.46 11.82
CA GLY A 329 4.08 0.43 12.09
C GLY A 329 4.42 -0.41 13.33
N THR A 330 3.53 -0.47 14.31
CA THR A 330 3.69 -1.28 15.52
C THR A 330 3.44 -2.76 15.26
N ARG A 331 4.04 -3.65 16.07
CA ARG A 331 3.75 -5.10 16.05
C ARG A 331 2.64 -5.50 17.05
N ARG A 332 2.06 -4.52 17.75
CA ARG A 332 1.08 -4.74 18.83
C ARG A 332 -0.35 -4.50 18.37
N ASP A 333 -0.51 -4.09 17.13
CA ASP A 333 -1.81 -3.85 16.50
C ASP A 333 -1.77 -4.21 15.01
N ASP A 334 -2.94 -4.25 14.38
CA ASP A 334 -3.06 -4.12 12.94
C ASP A 334 -2.44 -2.77 12.51
N ALA A 335 -1.81 -2.69 11.34
CA ALA A 335 -1.18 -1.45 10.88
C ALA A 335 -1.47 -1.17 9.41
N GLY A 336 -2.15 -0.06 9.16
CA GLY A 336 -2.60 0.40 7.85
C GLY A 336 -1.99 1.74 7.47
N VAL A 337 -1.43 1.84 6.27
CA VAL A 337 -0.91 3.08 5.68
C VAL A 337 -1.46 3.24 4.27
N LEU A 338 -1.92 4.43 3.91
CA LEU A 338 -2.27 4.83 2.56
C LEU A 338 -1.50 6.10 2.18
N VAL A 339 -0.91 6.08 1.00
CA VAL A 339 -0.19 7.20 0.41
C VAL A 339 -0.81 7.53 -0.93
N ALA A 340 -1.16 8.79 -1.15
CA ALA A 340 -1.63 9.32 -2.42
C ALA A 340 -0.81 10.55 -2.84
N ARG A 341 -0.66 10.75 -4.15
CA ARG A 341 0.07 11.88 -4.75
C ARG A 341 -0.87 12.77 -5.53
N SER A 342 -0.60 14.07 -5.48
CA SER A 342 -1.32 15.06 -6.30
C SER A 342 -0.99 14.91 -7.79
N SER A 343 0.27 14.58 -8.10
CA SER A 343 0.82 14.41 -9.45
C SER A 343 2.27 13.95 -9.43
#